data_AF-A0A9E1RSM1-F1
#
_entry.id   AF-A0A9E1RSM1-F1
#
_cell.length_a   1.000
_cell.length_b   1.000
_cell.length_c   1.000
_cell.angle_alpha   90.00
_cell.angle_beta   90.00
_cell.angle_gamma   90.00
#
_symmetry.space_group_name_H-M   'P 1'
#
loop_
_entity.id
_entity.type
_entity.pdbx_description
1 polymer ?
#
loop_
_entity_poly.entity_id
_entity_poly.type
_entity_poly.pdbx_seq_one_letter_code
_entity_poly.pdbx_strand_id
1 'polypeptide(L)'
;MNALVLIVIIVAALVLVGAGLFFFRRQNVAVDTPSLPAVADTDTKEVEAKADSDVLVQDAPDAERVDVDTAPVVDEPEPEPEPEPLAKATFRDRLAGVLGGLRGRSIDEDAWEELEEALILADVGVPTTMAILDRVRDRAKEEKAKDFDDALALLRNEMEIELGDTDISLAVEGEPAIWMFVGVNGVGKTTTIGKLAKREADAGRTLVLAAGDTFRAAAAEQLETWAERSDAGFVRGAEGADPGSVVFDAVEHATAINADLVLADTAGRLHNKTNLMEELRKVRRVAEKAKGQV
;
A
#
# COMPACT_ATOMS: atom_id res chain seq x y z
N MET A 1 24.29 58.45 -10.21
CA MET A 1 24.26 56.97 -10.30
C MET A 1 22.81 56.57 -10.58
N ASN A 2 22.52 56.00 -11.75
CA ASN A 2 21.15 55.74 -12.18
C ASN A 2 20.46 54.73 -11.26
N ALA A 3 19.19 54.97 -10.92
CA ALA A 3 18.40 54.10 -10.04
C ALA A 3 18.40 52.63 -10.48
N LEU A 4 18.47 52.38 -11.79
CA LEU A 4 18.59 51.04 -12.39
C LEU A 4 19.87 50.31 -11.94
N VAL A 5 21.00 51.02 -11.84
CA VAL A 5 22.29 50.44 -11.43
C VAL A 5 22.26 50.06 -9.95
N LEU A 6 21.57 50.86 -9.12
CA LEU A 6 21.42 50.57 -7.69
C LEU A 6 20.58 49.30 -7.45
N ILE A 7 19.49 49.11 -8.21
CA ILE A 7 18.61 47.95 -8.09
C ILE A 7 19.35 46.67 -8.50
N VAL A 8 20.11 46.70 -9.60
CA VAL A 8 20.88 45.52 -10.06
C VAL A 8 21.93 45.11 -9.02
N ILE A 9 22.59 46.07 -8.37
CA ILE A 9 23.57 45.78 -7.31
C ILE A 9 22.90 45.15 -6.08
N ILE A 10 21.73 45.63 -5.68
CA ILE A 10 20.98 45.08 -4.52
C ILE A 10 20.52 43.65 -4.81
N VAL A 11 19.99 43.39 -6.01
CA VAL A 11 19.55 42.04 -6.40
C VAL A 11 20.74 41.08 -6.47
N ALA A 12 21.87 41.51 -7.05
CA ALA A 12 23.08 40.69 -7.08
C ALA A 12 23.63 40.38 -5.68
N ALA A 13 23.57 41.35 -4.75
CA ALA A 13 23.96 41.15 -3.36
C ALA A 13 23.03 40.16 -2.63
N LEU A 14 21.73 40.23 -2.85
CA LEU A 14 20.76 39.30 -2.24
C LEU A 14 20.93 37.87 -2.75
N VAL A 15 21.21 37.69 -4.05
CA VAL A 15 21.47 36.36 -4.63
C VAL A 15 22.77 35.78 -4.08
N LEU A 16 23.83 36.59 -3.93
CA LEU A 16 25.10 36.14 -3.35
C LEU A 16 24.98 35.77 -1.87
N VAL A 17 24.20 36.54 -1.09
CA VAL A 17 23.92 36.22 0.32
C VAL A 17 23.06 34.96 0.45
N GLY A 18 22.04 34.80 -0.39
CA GLY A 18 21.19 33.60 -0.43
C GLY A 18 21.98 32.34 -0.80
N ALA A 19 22.83 32.43 -1.83
CA ALA A 19 23.71 31.32 -2.23
C ALA A 19 24.76 31.00 -1.15
N GLY A 20 25.32 32.02 -0.49
CA GLY A 20 26.26 31.84 0.61
C GLY A 20 25.64 31.14 1.82
N LEU A 21 24.43 31.52 2.22
CA LEU A 21 23.69 30.88 3.32
C LEU A 21 23.28 29.45 2.98
N PHE A 22 22.85 29.19 1.74
CA PHE A 22 22.50 27.85 1.27
C PHE A 22 23.72 26.91 1.27
N PHE A 23 24.88 27.39 0.83
CA PHE A 23 26.11 26.59 0.80
C PHE A 23 26.70 26.37 2.20
N PHE A 24 26.62 27.39 3.07
CA PHE A 24 27.09 27.29 4.46
C PHE A 24 26.24 26.33 5.30
N ARG A 25 24.92 26.26 5.04
CA ARG A 25 24.04 25.29 5.72
C ARG A 25 24.30 23.85 5.29
N ARG A 26 24.86 23.62 4.09
CA ARG A 26 25.18 22.29 3.57
C ARG A 26 26.53 21.74 4.06
N GLN A 27 27.47 22.61 4.46
CA GLN A 27 28.82 22.17 4.89
C GLN A 27 28.95 21.91 6.40
N ASN A 28 28.01 22.34 7.25
CA ASN A 28 28.12 22.22 8.71
C ASN A 28 27.32 21.08 9.36
N VAL A 29 26.86 20.08 8.59
CA VAL A 29 26.34 18.83 9.17
C VAL A 29 27.48 17.82 9.31
N ALA A 30 28.40 18.11 10.25
CA ALA A 30 29.27 17.10 10.83
C ALA A 30 28.47 16.43 11.96
N VAL A 31 28.02 15.20 11.73
CA VAL A 31 27.35 14.41 12.77
C VAL A 31 28.42 13.88 13.71
N ASP A 32 28.58 14.51 14.87
CA ASP A 32 29.26 13.91 16.01
C ASP A 32 28.36 12.77 16.53
N THR A 33 28.73 11.53 16.26
CA THR A 33 28.07 10.35 16.82
C THR A 33 28.38 10.30 18.32
N PRO A 34 27.38 10.38 19.23
CA PRO A 34 27.64 10.15 20.65
C PRO A 34 28.02 8.68 20.82
N SER A 35 29.19 8.41 21.41
CA SER A 35 29.53 7.06 21.88
C SER A 35 28.50 6.64 22.93
N LEU A 36 27.79 5.54 22.66
CA LEU A 36 26.83 4.96 23.61
C LEU A 36 27.51 4.66 24.96
N PRO A 37 26.82 4.87 26.09
CA PRO A 37 27.35 4.50 27.39
C PRO A 37 27.58 2.98 27.45
N ALA A 38 28.74 2.57 27.95
CA ALA A 38 29.05 1.18 28.22
C ALA A 38 28.00 0.59 29.18
N VAL A 39 27.29 -0.45 28.72
CA VAL A 39 26.37 -1.22 29.55
C VAL A 39 27.21 -1.96 30.58
N ALA A 40 26.97 -1.66 31.85
CA ALA A 40 27.56 -2.38 32.97
C ALA A 40 27.03 -3.83 32.99
N ASP A 41 27.94 -4.77 33.26
CA ASP A 41 27.66 -6.19 33.44
C ASP A 41 26.42 -6.44 34.31
N THR A 42 25.46 -7.17 33.75
CA THR A 42 24.42 -7.83 34.52
C THR A 42 24.55 -9.33 34.30
N ASP A 43 24.85 -10.04 35.39
CA ASP A 43 25.00 -11.49 35.50
C ASP A 43 23.86 -12.27 34.83
N THR A 44 24.12 -12.83 33.65
CA THR A 44 23.31 -13.92 33.08
C THR A 44 23.84 -15.24 33.61
N LYS A 45 23.06 -15.91 34.46
CA LYS A 45 23.28 -17.31 34.84
C LYS A 45 22.97 -18.21 33.64
N GLU A 46 24.00 -18.88 33.12
CA GLU A 46 23.86 -20.01 32.21
C GLU A 46 23.14 -21.18 32.91
N VAL A 47 22.15 -21.75 32.23
CA VAL A 47 21.58 -23.05 32.59
C VAL A 47 22.04 -24.04 31.52
N GLU A 48 23.08 -24.80 31.83
CA GLU A 48 23.48 -25.99 31.07
C GLU A 48 22.51 -27.15 31.35
N ALA A 49 21.98 -27.77 30.30
CA ALA A 49 21.40 -29.10 30.35
C ALA A 49 22.17 -30.01 29.38
N LYS A 50 22.97 -30.93 29.93
CA LYS A 50 23.73 -31.96 29.23
C LYS A 50 22.81 -33.04 28.67
N ALA A 51 23.08 -33.48 27.44
CA ALA A 51 22.72 -34.81 26.96
C ALA A 51 23.96 -35.45 26.31
N ASP A 52 24.23 -36.66 26.77
CA ASP A 52 25.43 -37.48 26.67
C ASP A 52 25.60 -38.08 25.26
N SER A 53 26.81 -38.06 24.71
CA SER A 53 27.14 -38.88 23.53
C SER A 53 28.59 -39.35 23.59
N ASP A 54 28.84 -40.41 24.37
CA ASP A 54 30.12 -41.11 24.32
C ASP A 54 29.93 -42.60 24.66
N VAL A 55 29.50 -43.40 23.69
CA VAL A 55 29.51 -44.88 23.77
C VAL A 55 29.79 -45.48 22.38
N LEU A 56 31.03 -45.97 22.25
CA LEU A 56 31.53 -47.08 21.40
C LEU A 56 31.98 -46.79 19.96
N VAL A 57 33.31 -46.63 19.83
CA VAL A 57 34.09 -47.14 18.69
C VAL A 57 34.38 -48.63 18.93
N GLN A 58 33.97 -49.50 18.00
CA GLN A 58 34.63 -50.78 17.71
C GLN A 58 34.53 -51.14 16.22
N ASP A 59 35.61 -51.73 15.71
CA ASP A 59 35.99 -52.03 14.33
C ASP A 59 34.97 -52.76 13.44
N ALA A 60 34.95 -52.40 12.14
CA ALA A 60 34.53 -53.27 11.05
C ALA A 60 35.37 -52.98 9.77
N PRO A 61 35.64 -53.99 8.93
CA PRO A 61 36.82 -54.05 8.03
C PRO A 61 36.65 -53.27 6.71
N ASP A 62 37.80 -52.99 6.07
CA ASP A 62 37.93 -52.44 4.71
C ASP A 62 36.96 -53.12 3.72
N ALA A 63 35.96 -52.37 3.28
CA ALA A 63 35.12 -52.70 2.13
C ALA A 63 35.41 -51.68 1.02
N GLU A 64 35.71 -52.21 -0.18
CA GLU A 64 36.05 -51.47 -1.38
C GLU A 64 35.07 -50.31 -1.66
N ARG A 65 35.61 -49.14 -2.03
CA ARG A 65 34.82 -48.04 -2.58
C ARG A 65 34.22 -48.49 -3.91
N VAL A 66 32.91 -48.66 -3.94
CA VAL A 66 32.15 -48.75 -5.19
C VAL A 66 31.95 -47.33 -5.71
N ASP A 67 32.53 -47.04 -6.88
CA ASP A 67 32.28 -45.80 -7.63
C ASP A 67 30.79 -45.69 -7.95
N VAL A 68 30.13 -44.70 -7.34
CA VAL A 68 28.74 -44.34 -7.64
C VAL A 68 28.73 -43.34 -8.80
N ASP A 69 29.19 -43.77 -9.97
CA ASP A 69 29.16 -42.95 -11.19
C ASP A 69 28.57 -43.70 -12.39
N THR A 70 27.43 -44.36 -12.19
CA THR A 70 26.55 -44.79 -13.29
C THR A 70 25.09 -44.89 -12.81
N ALA A 71 24.51 -43.79 -12.33
CA ALA A 71 23.05 -43.64 -12.36
C ALA A 71 22.65 -43.12 -13.75
N PRO A 72 21.73 -43.78 -14.49
CA PRO A 72 21.32 -43.27 -15.79
C PRO A 72 20.58 -41.94 -15.59
N VAL A 73 21.03 -40.89 -16.29
CA VAL A 73 20.32 -39.62 -16.38
C VAL A 73 19.00 -39.90 -17.09
N VAL A 74 17.91 -39.87 -16.34
CA VAL A 74 16.57 -39.79 -16.92
C VAL A 74 16.42 -38.34 -17.35
N ASP A 75 16.35 -38.09 -18.65
CA ASP A 75 15.98 -36.79 -19.18
C ASP A 75 14.59 -36.44 -18.62
N GLU A 76 14.54 -35.47 -17.71
CA GLU A 76 13.28 -34.86 -17.30
C GLU A 76 12.68 -34.19 -18.54
N PRO A 77 11.43 -34.52 -18.93
CA PRO A 77 10.79 -33.88 -20.06
C PRO A 77 10.71 -32.37 -19.79
N GLU A 78 11.06 -31.56 -20.80
CA GLU A 78 10.96 -30.10 -20.71
C GLU A 78 9.55 -29.71 -20.24
N PRO A 79 9.42 -28.77 -19.29
CA PRO A 79 8.13 -28.35 -18.77
C PRO A 79 7.29 -27.79 -19.92
N GLU A 80 6.09 -28.35 -20.11
CA GLU A 80 5.14 -27.82 -21.08
C GLU A 80 4.90 -26.32 -20.80
N PRO A 81 4.82 -25.48 -21.85
CA PRO A 81 4.58 -24.05 -21.65
C PRO A 81 3.27 -23.86 -20.90
N GLU A 82 3.33 -23.17 -19.76
CA GLU A 82 2.13 -22.82 -19.00
C GLU A 82 1.15 -22.08 -19.91
N PRO A 83 -0.14 -22.48 -19.95
CA PRO A 83 -1.12 -21.83 -20.80
C PRO A 83 -1.17 -20.34 -20.42
N GLU A 84 -1.10 -19.47 -21.43
CA GLU A 84 -1.21 -18.03 -21.20
C GLU A 84 -2.47 -17.74 -20.37
N PRO A 85 -2.38 -16.93 -19.31
CA PRO A 85 -3.53 -16.63 -18.49
C PRO A 85 -4.59 -15.97 -19.37
N LEU A 86 -5.74 -16.64 -19.54
CA LEU A 86 -6.91 -16.07 -20.17
C LEU A 86 -7.14 -14.69 -19.55
N ALA A 87 -6.99 -13.64 -20.35
CA ALA A 87 -7.22 -12.28 -19.91
C ALA A 87 -8.63 -12.22 -19.31
N LYS A 88 -8.73 -12.10 -17.99
CA LYS A 88 -10.02 -12.00 -17.31
C LYS A 88 -10.68 -10.73 -17.84
N ALA A 89 -11.75 -10.89 -18.62
CA ALA A 89 -12.50 -9.78 -19.18
C ALA A 89 -12.80 -8.77 -18.07
N THR A 90 -12.36 -7.52 -18.25
CA THR A 90 -12.54 -6.46 -17.27
C THR A 90 -14.00 -6.00 -17.26
N PHE A 91 -14.41 -5.26 -16.22
CA PHE A 91 -15.71 -4.56 -16.17
C PHE A 91 -16.03 -3.86 -17.51
N ARG A 92 -15.03 -3.16 -18.05
CA ARG A 92 -15.18 -2.40 -19.30
C ARG A 92 -15.38 -3.32 -20.50
N ASP A 93 -14.68 -4.45 -20.57
CA ASP A 93 -14.80 -5.38 -21.69
C ASP A 93 -16.17 -6.06 -21.71
N ARG A 94 -16.66 -6.47 -20.53
CA ARG A 94 -17.98 -7.11 -20.38
C ARG A 94 -19.10 -6.14 -20.75
N LEU A 95 -19.01 -4.91 -20.25
CA LEU A 95 -20.02 -3.90 -20.50
C LEU A 95 -19.95 -3.38 -21.95
N ALA A 96 -18.76 -3.17 -22.51
CA ALA A 96 -18.60 -2.66 -23.87
C ALA A 96 -19.17 -3.61 -24.94
N GLY A 97 -19.07 -4.93 -24.73
CA GLY A 97 -19.65 -5.92 -25.64
C GLY A 97 -21.18 -5.81 -25.73
N VAL A 98 -21.85 -5.77 -24.57
CA VAL A 98 -23.32 -5.68 -24.49
C VAL A 98 -23.81 -4.30 -24.93
N LEU A 99 -23.19 -3.22 -24.41
CA LEU A 99 -23.55 -1.85 -24.81
C LEU A 99 -23.31 -1.60 -26.31
N GLY A 100 -22.31 -2.23 -26.91
CA GLY A 100 -22.04 -2.13 -28.34
C GLY A 100 -23.13 -2.73 -29.22
N GLY A 101 -23.68 -3.88 -28.81
CA GLY A 101 -24.76 -4.57 -29.53
C GLY A 101 -26.15 -3.93 -29.35
N LEU A 102 -26.33 -3.17 -28.27
CA LEU A 102 -27.60 -2.52 -27.92
C LEU A 102 -27.72 -1.07 -28.43
N ARG A 103 -26.62 -0.43 -28.83
CA ARG A 103 -26.64 0.94 -29.37
C ARG A 103 -27.56 1.08 -30.58
N GLY A 104 -28.38 2.13 -30.57
CA GLY A 104 -29.36 2.41 -31.62
C GLY A 104 -30.53 1.42 -31.73
N ARG A 105 -30.61 0.39 -30.87
CA ARG A 105 -31.80 -0.47 -30.75
C ARG A 105 -32.89 0.26 -29.94
N SER A 106 -34.14 -0.10 -30.19
CA SER A 106 -35.25 0.23 -29.30
C SER A 106 -35.04 -0.44 -27.95
N ILE A 107 -35.48 0.21 -26.89
CA ILE A 107 -35.39 -0.36 -25.55
C ILE A 107 -36.61 -1.23 -25.21
N ASP A 108 -36.56 -2.46 -25.68
CA ASP A 108 -37.53 -3.53 -25.38
C ASP A 108 -37.15 -4.30 -24.12
N GLU A 109 -38.01 -5.25 -23.70
CA GLU A 109 -37.76 -6.05 -22.50
C GLU A 109 -36.48 -6.87 -22.62
N ASP A 110 -36.18 -7.40 -23.81
CA ASP A 110 -34.94 -8.14 -24.09
C ASP A 110 -33.71 -7.25 -23.86
N ALA A 111 -33.72 -6.00 -24.35
CA ALA A 111 -32.62 -5.06 -24.11
C ALA A 111 -32.43 -4.71 -22.62
N TRP A 112 -33.51 -4.69 -21.83
CA TRP A 112 -33.41 -4.49 -20.39
C TRP A 112 -32.82 -5.72 -19.67
N GLU A 113 -33.20 -6.92 -20.08
CA GLU A 113 -32.65 -8.17 -19.53
C GLU A 113 -31.16 -8.31 -19.87
N GLU A 114 -30.76 -8.02 -21.12
CA GLU A 114 -29.35 -7.99 -21.54
C GLU A 114 -28.54 -6.97 -20.71
N LEU A 115 -29.10 -5.80 -20.41
CA LEU A 115 -28.44 -4.78 -19.59
C LEU A 115 -28.31 -5.20 -18.12
N GLU A 116 -29.33 -5.84 -17.55
CA GLU A 116 -29.29 -6.41 -16.20
C GLU A 116 -28.20 -7.46 -16.07
N GLU A 117 -28.17 -8.43 -17.00
CA GLU A 117 -27.16 -9.48 -17.03
C GLU A 117 -25.76 -8.87 -17.14
N ALA A 118 -25.57 -7.86 -18.00
CA ALA A 118 -24.29 -7.18 -18.14
C ALA A 118 -23.80 -6.54 -16.83
N LEU A 119 -24.68 -5.87 -16.08
CA LEU A 119 -24.33 -5.23 -14.81
C LEU A 119 -24.01 -6.26 -13.72
N ILE A 120 -24.76 -7.36 -13.66
CA ILE A 120 -24.49 -8.46 -12.72
C ILE A 120 -23.14 -9.13 -13.06
N LEU A 121 -22.91 -9.45 -14.33
CA LEU A 121 -21.64 -9.99 -14.80
C LEU A 121 -20.48 -9.04 -14.61
N ALA A 122 -20.74 -7.73 -14.48
CA ALA A 122 -19.73 -6.72 -14.19
C ALA A 122 -19.52 -6.48 -12.69
N ASP A 123 -19.99 -7.39 -11.82
CA ASP A 123 -19.82 -7.35 -10.36
C ASP A 123 -20.50 -6.15 -9.65
N VAL A 124 -21.53 -5.54 -10.25
CA VAL A 124 -22.33 -4.49 -9.58
C VAL A 124 -23.17 -5.06 -8.42
N GLY A 125 -23.51 -6.35 -8.51
CA GLY A 125 -24.31 -7.07 -7.53
C GLY A 125 -25.80 -6.99 -7.82
N VAL A 126 -26.51 -8.09 -7.53
CA VAL A 126 -27.95 -8.25 -7.87
C VAL A 126 -28.83 -7.17 -7.24
N PRO A 127 -28.76 -6.89 -5.91
CA PRO A 127 -29.67 -5.93 -5.30
C PRO A 127 -29.46 -4.50 -5.82
N THR A 128 -28.20 -4.11 -6.02
CA THR A 128 -27.82 -2.80 -6.55
C THR A 128 -28.28 -2.64 -8.00
N THR A 129 -28.06 -3.68 -8.81
CA THR A 129 -28.47 -3.67 -10.22
C THR A 129 -29.97 -3.52 -10.37
N MET A 130 -30.75 -4.32 -9.64
CA MET A 130 -32.22 -4.24 -9.67
C MET A 130 -32.70 -2.84 -9.23
N ALA A 131 -32.19 -2.33 -8.11
CA ALA A 131 -32.59 -1.02 -7.61
C ALA A 131 -32.28 0.12 -8.60
N ILE A 132 -31.12 0.09 -9.25
CA ILE A 132 -30.75 1.08 -10.27
C ILE A 132 -31.65 0.94 -11.48
N LEU A 133 -31.82 -0.27 -12.02
CA LEU A 133 -32.59 -0.49 -13.25
C LEU A 133 -34.07 -0.20 -13.08
N ASP A 134 -34.67 -0.47 -11.92
CA ASP A 134 -36.06 -0.10 -11.64
C ASP A 134 -36.26 1.42 -11.79
N ARG A 135 -35.37 2.23 -11.19
CA ARG A 135 -35.42 3.70 -11.32
C ARG A 135 -35.17 4.16 -12.75
N VAL A 136 -34.21 3.56 -13.44
CA VAL A 136 -33.93 3.88 -14.85
C VAL A 136 -35.14 3.55 -15.74
N ARG A 137 -35.81 2.41 -15.52
CA ARG A 137 -37.02 2.00 -16.25
C ARG A 137 -38.18 2.98 -16.01
N ASP A 138 -38.38 3.42 -14.77
CA ASP A 138 -39.42 4.40 -14.44
C ASP A 138 -39.14 5.76 -15.09
N ARG A 139 -37.90 6.26 -14.99
CA ARG A 139 -37.49 7.50 -15.65
C ARG A 139 -37.55 7.41 -17.17
N ALA A 140 -37.18 6.28 -17.76
CA ALA A 140 -37.27 6.07 -19.21
C ALA A 140 -38.73 6.22 -19.70
N LYS A 141 -39.71 5.75 -18.93
CA LYS A 141 -41.14 5.95 -19.23
C LYS A 141 -41.57 7.41 -19.07
N GLU A 142 -41.16 8.06 -17.98
CA GLU A 142 -41.51 9.46 -17.69
C GLU A 142 -40.92 10.43 -18.71
N GLU A 143 -39.63 10.27 -19.02
CA GLU A 143 -38.86 11.11 -19.93
C GLU A 143 -39.05 10.72 -21.41
N LYS A 144 -39.78 9.63 -21.68
CA LYS A 144 -40.07 9.08 -23.02
C LYS A 144 -38.79 8.79 -23.81
N ALA A 145 -37.86 8.07 -23.17
CA ALA A 145 -36.66 7.55 -23.82
C ALA A 145 -37.04 6.77 -25.09
N LYS A 146 -36.37 7.07 -26.20
CA LYS A 146 -36.72 6.56 -27.53
C LYS A 146 -35.91 5.34 -27.92
N ASP A 147 -34.67 5.28 -27.45
CA ASP A 147 -33.70 4.26 -27.79
C ASP A 147 -32.85 3.89 -26.57
N PHE A 148 -31.98 2.92 -26.78
CA PHE A 148 -31.06 2.43 -25.76
C PHE A 148 -30.03 3.48 -25.31
N ASP A 149 -29.67 4.45 -26.16
CA ASP A 149 -28.70 5.49 -25.80
C ASP A 149 -29.31 6.46 -24.77
N ASP A 150 -30.60 6.81 -24.91
CA ASP A 150 -31.34 7.58 -23.90
C ASP A 150 -31.34 6.85 -22.55
N ALA A 151 -31.59 5.54 -22.54
CA ALA A 151 -31.59 4.75 -21.31
C ALA A 151 -30.21 4.59 -20.68
N LEU A 152 -29.15 4.49 -21.49
CA LEU A 152 -27.78 4.45 -21.00
C LEU A 152 -27.38 5.79 -20.36
N ALA A 153 -27.88 6.91 -20.89
CA ALA A 153 -27.71 8.23 -20.28
C ALA A 153 -28.41 8.31 -18.92
N LEU A 154 -29.63 7.78 -18.81
CA LEU A 154 -30.35 7.66 -17.53
C LEU A 154 -29.62 6.75 -16.54
N LEU A 155 -29.11 5.61 -16.99
CA LEU A 155 -28.32 4.70 -16.17
C LEU A 155 -27.08 5.38 -15.60
N ARG A 156 -26.33 6.11 -16.44
CA ARG A 156 -25.19 6.89 -15.99
C ARG A 156 -25.61 7.88 -14.91
N ASN A 157 -26.70 8.61 -15.12
CA ASN A 157 -27.15 9.60 -14.17
C ASN A 157 -27.58 8.96 -12.83
N GLU A 158 -28.29 7.84 -12.86
CA GLU A 158 -28.63 7.09 -11.64
C GLU A 158 -27.41 6.55 -10.91
N MET A 159 -26.39 6.06 -11.64
CA MET A 159 -25.12 5.64 -11.04
C MET A 159 -24.36 6.81 -10.41
N GLU A 160 -24.36 7.98 -11.05
CA GLU A 160 -23.76 9.21 -10.51
C GLU A 160 -24.48 9.65 -9.22
N ILE A 161 -25.81 9.58 -9.19
CA ILE A 161 -26.61 9.88 -8.00
C ILE A 161 -26.31 8.89 -6.87
N GLU A 162 -26.23 7.59 -7.16
CA GLU A 162 -25.90 6.55 -6.18
C GLU A 162 -24.48 6.70 -5.60
N LEU A 163 -23.50 7.07 -6.43
CA LEU A 163 -22.15 7.39 -5.94
C LEU A 163 -22.14 8.68 -5.11
N GLY A 164 -23.04 9.63 -5.43
CA GLY A 164 -23.20 10.91 -4.76
C GLY A 164 -22.02 11.87 -4.95
N ASP A 165 -22.21 13.11 -4.51
CA ASP A 165 -21.14 14.10 -4.40
C ASP A 165 -20.37 13.88 -3.09
N THR A 166 -19.60 12.78 -3.03
CA THR A 166 -18.71 12.51 -1.89
C THR A 166 -17.38 13.24 -2.13
N ASP A 167 -16.92 14.03 -1.15
CA ASP A 167 -15.56 14.55 -1.17
C ASP A 167 -14.56 13.38 -1.06
N ILE A 168 -13.85 13.14 -2.16
CA ILE A 168 -12.84 12.08 -2.26
C ILE A 168 -11.42 12.57 -1.93
N SER A 169 -11.29 13.80 -1.44
CA SER A 169 -10.01 14.31 -0.96
C SER A 169 -9.53 13.51 0.25
N LEU A 170 -8.23 13.23 0.30
CA LEU A 170 -7.64 12.57 1.46
C LEU A 170 -7.35 13.61 2.53
N ALA A 171 -7.85 13.37 3.74
CA ALA A 171 -7.62 14.26 4.88
C ALA A 171 -6.13 14.33 5.18
N VAL A 172 -5.59 15.55 5.25
CA VAL A 172 -4.20 15.84 5.60
C VAL A 172 -4.12 16.80 6.79
N GLU A 173 -5.19 16.82 7.60
CA GLU A 173 -5.26 17.60 8.82
C GLU A 173 -4.51 16.89 9.94
N GLY A 174 -3.74 17.64 10.72
CA GLY A 174 -2.90 17.14 11.80
C GLY A 174 -1.42 17.42 11.58
N GLU A 175 -0.65 17.40 12.67
CA GLU A 175 0.80 17.61 12.67
C GLU A 175 1.47 16.47 13.46
N PRO A 176 1.70 15.27 12.86
CA PRO A 176 1.40 14.88 11.47
C PRO A 176 -0.01 14.29 11.28
N ALA A 177 -0.52 14.32 10.04
CA ALA A 177 -1.65 13.50 9.63
C ALA A 177 -1.24 12.03 9.55
N ILE A 178 -2.15 11.07 9.82
CA ILE A 178 -1.84 9.65 9.85
C ILE A 178 -2.81 8.87 8.96
N TRP A 179 -2.31 8.19 7.93
CA TRP A 179 -3.09 7.27 7.12
C TRP A 179 -2.75 5.83 7.47
N MET A 180 -3.73 5.13 8.06
CA MET A 180 -3.61 3.73 8.43
C MET A 180 -4.25 2.83 7.37
N PHE A 181 -3.47 1.92 6.81
CA PHE A 181 -3.90 1.06 5.71
C PHE A 181 -4.33 -0.31 6.22
N VAL A 182 -5.63 -0.56 6.18
CA VAL A 182 -6.23 -1.80 6.68
C VAL A 182 -6.82 -2.64 5.54
N GLY A 183 -6.92 -3.95 5.76
CA GLY A 183 -7.46 -4.88 4.76
C GLY A 183 -6.75 -6.22 4.77
N VAL A 184 -7.30 -7.19 4.05
CA VAL A 184 -6.79 -8.57 4.10
C VAL A 184 -5.45 -8.72 3.36
N ASN A 185 -4.76 -9.85 3.56
CA ASN A 185 -3.53 -10.14 2.81
C ASN A 185 -3.82 -10.23 1.30
N GLY A 186 -2.92 -9.71 0.47
CA GLY A 186 -3.01 -9.81 -0.99
C GLY A 186 -3.83 -8.73 -1.71
N VAL A 187 -4.57 -7.86 -0.99
CA VAL A 187 -5.36 -6.78 -1.63
C VAL A 187 -4.52 -5.58 -2.10
N GLY A 188 -3.20 -5.64 -1.90
CA GLY A 188 -2.27 -4.60 -2.37
C GLY A 188 -2.03 -3.44 -1.41
N LYS A 189 -2.23 -3.59 -0.09
CA LYS A 189 -1.99 -2.52 0.91
C LYS A 189 -0.62 -1.85 0.80
N THR A 190 0.47 -2.61 0.98
CA THR A 190 1.85 -2.11 0.90
C THR A 190 2.14 -1.46 -0.46
N THR A 191 1.61 -2.02 -1.55
CA THR A 191 1.73 -1.42 -2.89
C THR A 191 0.98 -0.09 -3.02
N THR A 192 -0.21 0.01 -2.43
CA THR A 192 -1.00 1.25 -2.41
C THR A 192 -0.33 2.31 -1.54
N ILE A 193 0.26 1.92 -0.40
CA ILE A 193 1.07 2.82 0.42
C ILE A 193 2.21 3.41 -0.40
N GLY A 194 2.97 2.58 -1.11
CA GLY A 194 4.06 3.05 -1.96
C GLY A 194 3.62 4.00 -3.07
N LYS A 195 2.49 3.73 -3.72
CA LYS A 195 1.90 4.62 -4.74
C LYS A 195 1.50 5.98 -4.15
N LEU A 196 0.87 5.97 -2.98
CA LEU A 196 0.46 7.20 -2.30
C LEU A 196 1.66 7.96 -1.74
N ALA A 197 2.66 7.28 -1.20
CA ALA A 197 3.92 7.87 -0.78
C ALA A 197 4.56 8.65 -1.92
N LYS A 198 4.69 8.01 -3.09
CA LYS A 198 5.25 8.69 -4.27
C LYS A 198 4.41 9.89 -4.69
N ARG A 199 3.08 9.75 -4.72
CA ARG A 199 2.15 10.83 -5.10
C ARG A 199 2.26 12.04 -4.17
N GLU A 200 2.28 11.81 -2.86
CA GLU A 200 2.34 12.88 -1.86
C GLU A 200 3.74 13.52 -1.79
N ALA A 201 4.80 12.73 -1.95
CA ALA A 201 6.16 13.25 -2.08
C ALA A 201 6.30 14.14 -3.32
N ASP A 202 5.72 13.73 -4.46
CA ASP A 202 5.69 14.53 -5.69
C ASP A 202 4.84 15.80 -5.54
N ALA A 203 3.86 15.79 -4.64
CA ALA A 203 3.11 16.98 -4.24
C ALA A 203 3.89 17.88 -3.25
N GLY A 204 5.12 17.52 -2.89
CA GLY A 204 6.02 18.29 -2.02
C GLY A 204 5.84 18.02 -0.53
N ARG A 205 5.09 16.99 -0.14
CA ARG A 205 4.90 16.63 1.28
C ARG A 205 6.09 15.85 1.80
N THR A 206 6.41 16.08 3.07
CA THR A 206 7.37 15.32 3.86
C THR A 206 6.66 14.14 4.52
N LEU A 207 7.24 12.94 4.40
CA LEU A 207 6.56 11.68 4.71
C LEU A 207 7.38 10.80 5.65
N VAL A 208 6.69 10.00 6.46
CA VAL A 208 7.26 8.87 7.20
C VAL A 208 6.42 7.62 6.96
N LEU A 209 7.05 6.50 6.57
CA LEU A 209 6.41 5.21 6.38
C LEU A 209 6.65 4.33 7.61
N ALA A 210 5.58 3.75 8.16
CA ALA A 210 5.63 2.88 9.32
C ALA A 210 5.36 1.41 8.92
N ALA A 211 6.33 0.53 9.14
CA ALA A 211 6.25 -0.89 8.84
C ALA A 211 5.49 -1.65 9.95
N GLY A 212 4.19 -1.39 10.09
CA GLY A 212 3.32 -2.04 11.08
C GLY A 212 2.87 -3.47 10.72
N ASP A 213 3.13 -3.98 9.51
CA ASP A 213 3.01 -5.43 9.22
C ASP A 213 4.24 -6.17 9.79
N THR A 214 4.30 -6.31 11.12
CA THR A 214 5.45 -6.89 11.84
C THR A 214 5.55 -8.41 11.70
N PHE A 215 4.55 -9.06 11.11
CA PHE A 215 4.49 -10.51 10.92
C PHE A 215 5.08 -10.99 9.60
N ARG A 216 5.28 -10.09 8.63
CA ARG A 216 5.78 -10.45 7.30
C ARG A 216 7.07 -9.66 7.06
N ALA A 217 8.21 -10.27 7.36
CA ALA A 217 9.53 -9.64 7.17
C ALA A 217 9.70 -9.01 5.78
N ALA A 218 9.31 -9.74 4.72
CA ALA A 218 9.36 -9.25 3.34
C ALA A 218 8.42 -8.05 3.05
N ALA A 219 7.35 -7.86 3.83
CA ALA A 219 6.47 -6.70 3.66
C ALA A 219 7.18 -5.41 4.13
N ALA A 220 7.94 -5.49 5.23
CA ALA A 220 8.74 -4.38 5.71
C ALA A 220 9.86 -4.02 4.71
N GLU A 221 10.56 -4.99 4.13
CA GLU A 221 11.57 -4.77 3.09
C GLU A 221 10.98 -4.12 1.82
N GLN A 222 9.78 -4.58 1.41
CA GLN A 222 9.06 -3.98 0.30
C GLN A 222 8.70 -2.52 0.59
N LEU A 223 8.23 -2.23 1.82
CA LEU A 223 7.87 -0.88 2.23
C LEU A 223 9.09 0.04 2.34
N GLU A 224 10.22 -0.47 2.81
CA GLU A 224 11.50 0.24 2.86
C GLU A 224 11.94 0.68 1.45
N THR A 225 11.85 -0.22 0.47
CA THR A 225 12.13 0.11 -0.94
C THR A 225 11.21 1.24 -1.45
N TRP A 226 9.95 1.30 -1.01
CA TRP A 226 9.03 2.38 -1.36
C TRP A 226 9.36 3.70 -0.66
N ALA A 227 9.84 3.65 0.58
CA ALA A 227 10.30 4.82 1.32
C ALA A 227 11.51 5.45 0.61
N GLU A 228 12.50 4.64 0.24
CA GLU A 228 13.67 5.08 -0.53
C GLU A 228 13.28 5.73 -1.87
N ARG A 229 12.35 5.11 -2.61
CA ARG A 229 11.85 5.63 -3.90
C ARG A 229 11.10 6.95 -3.79
N SER A 230 10.61 7.27 -2.59
CA SER A 230 9.80 8.46 -2.33
C SER A 230 10.55 9.49 -1.47
N ASP A 231 11.84 9.27 -1.17
CA ASP A 231 12.64 10.08 -0.24
C ASP A 231 11.94 10.31 1.11
N ALA A 232 11.25 9.28 1.60
CA ALA A 232 10.48 9.33 2.83
C ALA A 232 11.26 8.73 4.01
N GLY A 233 11.00 9.24 5.22
CA GLY A 233 11.46 8.58 6.43
C GLY A 233 10.87 7.19 6.57
N PHE A 234 11.58 6.29 7.26
CA PHE A 234 11.15 4.90 7.42
C PHE A 234 11.34 4.45 8.87
N VAL A 235 10.30 3.84 9.44
CA VAL A 235 10.31 3.27 10.78
C VAL A 235 9.88 1.82 10.74
N ARG A 236 10.71 0.95 11.32
CA ARG A 236 10.51 -0.50 11.38
C ARG A 236 10.84 -1.01 12.77
N GLY A 237 9.97 -1.90 13.28
CA GLY A 237 10.24 -2.67 14.50
C GLY A 237 10.92 -4.01 14.22
N ALA A 238 11.28 -4.72 15.30
CA ALA A 238 11.71 -6.12 15.19
C ALA A 238 10.59 -7.01 14.61
N GLU A 239 10.95 -8.14 14.01
CA GLU A 239 9.97 -9.12 13.58
C GLU A 239 9.12 -9.60 14.77
N GLY A 240 7.80 -9.60 14.61
CA GLY A 240 6.85 -9.90 15.68
C GLY A 240 6.69 -8.80 16.74
N ALA A 241 7.28 -7.60 16.54
CA ALA A 241 7.03 -6.46 17.43
C ALA A 241 5.56 -6.03 17.44
N ASP A 242 5.16 -5.31 18.49
CA ASP A 242 3.83 -4.72 18.58
C ASP A 242 3.62 -3.66 17.49
N PRO A 243 2.65 -3.81 16.57
CA PRO A 243 2.42 -2.83 15.51
C PRO A 243 2.05 -1.44 16.03
N GLY A 244 1.37 -1.37 17.18
CA GLY A 244 1.06 -0.11 17.84
C GLY A 244 2.31 0.68 18.22
N SER A 245 3.32 0.00 18.77
CA SER A 245 4.62 0.62 19.06
C SER A 245 5.34 1.11 17.81
N VAL A 246 5.34 0.34 16.70
CA VAL A 246 5.98 0.78 15.46
C VAL A 246 5.33 2.05 14.90
N VAL A 247 4.00 2.12 14.93
CA VAL A 247 3.27 3.31 14.49
C VAL A 247 3.50 4.48 15.44
N PHE A 248 3.58 4.24 16.76
CA PHE A 248 3.94 5.28 17.74
C PHE A 248 5.29 5.91 17.42
N ASP A 249 6.32 5.09 17.25
CA ASP A 249 7.68 5.53 16.97
C ASP A 249 7.75 6.30 15.65
N ALA A 250 6.93 5.92 14.65
CA ALA A 250 6.81 6.64 13.39
C ALA A 250 6.19 8.03 13.57
N VAL A 251 5.16 8.17 14.41
CA VAL A 251 4.54 9.48 14.71
C VAL A 251 5.49 10.37 15.50
N GLU A 252 6.21 9.83 16.48
CA GLU A 252 7.23 10.59 17.22
C GLU A 252 8.36 11.05 16.28
N HIS A 253 8.83 10.16 15.39
CA HIS A 253 9.85 10.50 14.40
C HIS A 253 9.36 11.59 13.43
N ALA A 254 8.15 11.44 12.89
CA ALA A 254 7.51 12.42 12.04
C ALA A 254 7.38 13.78 12.74
N THR A 255 6.94 13.79 14.00
CA THR A 255 6.83 15.00 14.81
C THR A 255 8.19 15.68 14.99
N ALA A 256 9.25 14.92 15.27
CA ALA A 256 10.60 15.45 15.48
C ALA A 256 11.18 16.15 14.24
N ILE A 257 10.82 15.67 13.04
CA ILE A 257 11.26 16.25 11.77
C ILE A 257 10.23 17.20 11.14
N ASN A 258 9.09 17.42 11.81
CA ASN A 258 7.93 18.17 11.31
C ASN A 258 7.43 17.63 9.96
N ALA A 259 7.32 16.31 9.84
CA ALA A 259 6.76 15.68 8.66
C ALA A 259 5.26 15.96 8.54
N ASP A 260 4.76 16.05 7.31
CA ASP A 260 3.34 16.32 7.04
C ASP A 260 2.47 15.08 7.28
N LEU A 261 2.97 13.88 6.94
CA LEU A 261 2.14 12.67 6.86
C LEU A 261 2.88 11.39 7.28
N VAL A 262 2.18 10.55 8.04
CA VAL A 262 2.59 9.18 8.37
C VAL A 262 1.73 8.18 7.59
N LEU A 263 2.36 7.27 6.85
CA LEU A 263 1.68 6.17 6.17
C LEU A 263 1.99 4.85 6.89
N ALA A 264 0.98 4.28 7.56
CA ALA A 264 1.14 3.08 8.37
C ALA A 264 0.60 1.83 7.69
N ASP A 265 1.47 0.87 7.41
CA ASP A 265 1.07 -0.48 6.98
C ASP A 265 0.57 -1.30 8.17
N THR A 266 -0.34 -2.25 7.93
CA THR A 266 -0.85 -3.14 8.98
C THR A 266 -0.92 -4.58 8.49
N ALA A 267 -0.88 -5.53 9.42
CA ALA A 267 -1.14 -6.93 9.10
C ALA A 267 -2.57 -7.12 8.53
N GLY A 268 -2.74 -8.09 7.62
CA GLY A 268 -4.02 -8.37 6.93
C GLY A 268 -4.65 -9.74 7.24
N ARG A 269 -4.47 -10.26 8.45
CA ARG A 269 -4.88 -11.62 8.81
C ARG A 269 -6.37 -11.73 9.17
N LEU A 270 -7.24 -11.91 8.17
CA LEU A 270 -8.71 -12.03 8.37
C LEU A 270 -9.11 -13.24 9.23
N HIS A 271 -8.32 -14.31 9.24
CA HIS A 271 -8.65 -15.55 9.96
C HIS A 271 -8.74 -15.37 11.49
N ASN A 272 -8.16 -14.29 12.06
CA ASN A 272 -8.20 -13.97 13.49
C ASN A 272 -8.89 -12.61 13.74
N LYS A 273 -10.16 -12.47 13.32
CA LYS A 273 -10.91 -11.20 13.33
C LYS A 273 -10.89 -10.44 14.66
N THR A 274 -11.02 -11.13 15.80
CA THR A 274 -11.06 -10.47 17.12
C THR A 274 -9.73 -9.81 17.46
N ASN A 275 -8.63 -10.54 17.31
CA ASN A 275 -7.29 -10.03 17.62
C ASN A 275 -6.90 -8.88 16.68
N LEU A 276 -7.21 -8.99 15.39
CA LEU A 276 -6.92 -7.93 14.41
C LEU A 276 -7.66 -6.63 14.75
N MET A 277 -8.94 -6.70 15.12
CA MET A 277 -9.71 -5.50 15.44
C MET A 277 -9.26 -4.85 16.76
N GLU A 278 -8.81 -5.62 17.74
CA GLU A 278 -8.23 -5.07 18.97
C GLU A 278 -6.88 -4.39 18.71
N GLU A 279 -6.06 -5.01 17.86
CA GLU A 279 -4.77 -4.48 17.40
C GLU A 279 -4.95 -3.15 16.67
N LEU A 280 -5.85 -3.07 15.69
CA LEU A 280 -6.16 -1.83 14.97
C LEU A 280 -6.70 -0.73 15.89
N ARG A 281 -7.55 -1.07 16.87
CA ARG A 281 -8.01 -0.10 17.88
C ARG A 281 -6.87 0.38 18.77
N LYS A 282 -5.91 -0.49 19.10
CA LYS A 282 -4.72 -0.14 19.88
C LYS A 282 -3.83 0.81 19.08
N VAL A 283 -3.52 0.48 17.82
CA VAL A 283 -2.73 1.31 16.90
C VAL A 283 -3.33 2.72 16.82
N ARG A 284 -4.63 2.83 16.54
CA ARG A 284 -5.32 4.13 16.49
C ARG A 284 -5.16 4.95 17.77
N ARG A 285 -5.45 4.35 18.94
CA ARG A 285 -5.33 5.05 20.24
C ARG A 285 -3.91 5.50 20.54
N VAL A 286 -2.92 4.72 20.12
CA VAL A 286 -1.51 5.01 20.36
C VAL A 286 -1.04 6.15 19.46
N ALA A 287 -1.45 6.13 18.19
CA ALA A 287 -1.10 7.16 17.22
C ALA A 287 -1.74 8.52 17.57
N GLU A 288 -2.98 8.54 18.05
CA GLU A 288 -3.65 9.76 18.56
C GLU A 288 -2.96 10.35 19.82
N LYS A 289 -2.30 9.53 20.65
CA LYS A 289 -1.59 10.01 21.85
C LYS A 289 -0.30 10.76 21.50
N ALA A 290 0.33 10.43 20.38
CA ALA A 290 1.55 11.08 19.88
C ALA A 290 1.26 12.39 19.13
N LYS A 291 0.13 13.06 19.43
CA LYS A 291 -0.36 14.32 18.82
C LYS A 291 -0.78 14.24 17.36
N GLY A 292 -0.72 13.07 16.72
CA GLY A 292 -1.20 12.90 15.35
C GLY A 292 -2.73 12.73 15.27
N GLN A 293 -3.26 12.89 14.06
CA GLN A 293 -4.68 12.68 13.74
C GLN A 293 -4.82 11.50 12.75
N VAL A 294 -5.55 10.46 13.15
CA VAL A 294 -5.77 9.20 12.39
C VAL A 294 -7.08 9.24 11.62
#